data_AF-A0A4Q6E2Z3-F1
#
_entry.id   AF-A0A4Q6E2Z3-F1
#
_cell.length_a   1.000
_cell.length_b   1.000
_cell.length_c   1.000
_cell.angle_alpha   90.00
_cell.angle_beta   90.00
_cell.angle_gamma   90.00
#
_symmetry.space_group_name_H-M   'P 1'
#
loop_
_entity.id
_entity.type
_entity.pdbx_description
1 polymer ?
#
loop_
_entity_poly.entity_id
_entity_poly.type
_entity_poly.pdbx_seq_one_letter_code
_entity_poly.pdbx_strand_id
1 'polypeptide(L)'
;MILRLPSRLTFISLLIGATLAAGGGYFFYGHASKPGLYEQAALRLDEAPGAEACDRTGAERRRKLARLLDTFHGRIAGLWETRVAKDFPSQRFEPVGPLFVRPQTVGAKEEGFDISSWSWEEAQGLFLRTQAESDSPETKTRWRDLDTSLRYLLEKDVARLLKGKPFLPPEKTPHRFWPNRSVSRTGPREFTVRLDSGDFTGDEGRLRDLLEREWAGEGRRVKVVFAKGPELYAVYANFSSARSYVNHRTRRMVIANYAWSRTIAHELGHVLGFDDHYYNVWHREHCYYTQESRLADLMSNSEKGRVGKAHWALLEKAYPWPPIPGHGAAAPFTYFM
;
A
#
# COMPACT_ATOMS: atom_id res chain seq x y z
N MET A 1 -26.69 -43.59 -73.63
CA MET A 1 -25.61 -44.05 -72.73
C MET A 1 -25.94 -43.49 -71.35
N ILE A 2 -26.43 -44.37 -70.47
CA ILE A 2 -27.01 -44.03 -69.15
C ILE A 2 -25.95 -44.34 -68.10
N LEU A 3 -25.59 -43.36 -67.26
CA LEU A 3 -24.79 -43.58 -66.06
C LEU A 3 -25.65 -43.23 -64.84
N ARG A 4 -26.06 -44.30 -64.14
CA ARG A 4 -26.67 -44.26 -62.80
C ARG A 4 -25.57 -44.13 -61.75
N LEU A 5 -25.76 -43.26 -60.76
CA LEU A 5 -25.02 -43.24 -59.50
C LEU A 5 -25.91 -43.80 -58.37
N PRO A 6 -25.38 -44.59 -57.42
CA PRO A 6 -26.18 -45.28 -56.42
C PRO A 6 -26.46 -44.40 -55.19
N SER A 7 -27.74 -44.38 -54.84
CA SER A 7 -28.35 -43.75 -53.66
C SER A 7 -28.25 -44.66 -52.44
N ARG A 8 -27.12 -44.73 -51.73
CA ARG A 8 -27.04 -45.38 -50.41
C ARG A 8 -25.92 -44.82 -49.55
N LEU A 9 -26.06 -43.59 -49.04
CA LEU A 9 -25.13 -43.04 -48.02
C LEU A 9 -25.73 -41.89 -47.19
N THR A 10 -27.03 -41.90 -46.94
CA THR A 10 -27.72 -40.77 -46.27
C THR A 10 -28.46 -41.14 -44.98
N PHE A 11 -28.27 -42.34 -44.43
CA PHE A 11 -29.04 -42.78 -43.25
C PHE A 11 -28.23 -43.19 -42.01
N ILE A 12 -26.89 -43.23 -42.08
CA ILE A 12 -26.05 -43.62 -40.91
C ILE A 12 -25.46 -42.38 -40.19
N SER A 13 -25.41 -41.21 -40.83
CA SER A 13 -24.86 -39.98 -40.23
C SER A 13 -25.79 -39.29 -39.23
N LEU A 14 -27.07 -39.70 -39.11
CA LEU A 14 -28.06 -39.04 -38.26
C LEU A 14 -28.19 -39.66 -36.85
N LEU A 15 -27.66 -40.87 -36.61
CA LEU A 15 -27.74 -41.54 -35.30
C LEU A 15 -26.46 -41.46 -34.46
N ILE A 16 -25.32 -41.07 -35.05
CA ILE A 16 -24.08 -40.78 -34.30
C ILE A 16 -24.02 -39.30 -33.86
N GLY A 17 -24.75 -38.41 -34.53
CA GLY A 17 -24.85 -36.99 -34.17
C GLY A 17 -25.69 -36.70 -32.92
N ALA A 18 -26.62 -37.58 -32.56
CA ALA A 18 -27.51 -37.37 -31.41
C ALA A 18 -26.91 -37.82 -30.07
N THR A 19 -26.04 -38.85 -30.06
CA THR A 19 -25.39 -39.35 -28.83
C THR A 19 -24.20 -38.50 -28.39
N LEU A 20 -23.51 -37.80 -29.30
CA LEU A 20 -22.46 -36.84 -28.95
C LEU A 20 -23.01 -35.48 -28.50
N ALA A 21 -24.21 -35.09 -28.93
CA ALA A 21 -24.88 -33.88 -28.45
C ALA A 21 -25.49 -34.05 -27.04
N ALA A 22 -25.95 -35.25 -26.68
CA ALA A 22 -26.45 -35.54 -25.33
C ALA A 22 -25.32 -35.85 -24.32
N GLY A 23 -24.21 -36.45 -24.76
CA GLY A 23 -23.05 -36.74 -23.91
C GLY A 23 -22.16 -35.52 -23.62
N GLY A 24 -22.11 -34.54 -24.53
CA GLY A 24 -21.34 -33.30 -24.36
C GLY A 24 -21.98 -32.30 -23.39
N GLY A 25 -23.31 -32.29 -23.26
CA GLY A 25 -24.01 -31.37 -22.34
C GLY A 25 -23.86 -31.73 -20.85
N TYR A 26 -23.59 -33.00 -20.53
CA TYR A 26 -23.56 -33.48 -19.14
C TYR A 26 -22.19 -33.35 -18.46
N PHE A 27 -21.11 -33.11 -19.21
CA PHE A 27 -19.76 -32.88 -18.64
C PHE A 27 -19.41 -31.40 -18.43
N PHE A 28 -20.16 -30.46 -19.03
CA PHE A 28 -19.98 -29.03 -18.81
C PHE A 28 -20.91 -28.43 -17.74
N TYR A 29 -21.89 -29.21 -17.26
CA TYR A 29 -22.67 -28.85 -16.08
C TYR A 29 -22.06 -29.48 -14.81
N GLY A 30 -21.38 -28.65 -14.01
CA GLY A 30 -21.47 -28.84 -12.56
C GLY A 30 -20.17 -29.08 -11.78
N HIS A 31 -18.99 -28.93 -12.36
CA HIS A 31 -17.81 -28.66 -11.52
C HIS A 31 -17.76 -27.17 -11.27
N ALA A 32 -18.61 -26.71 -10.32
CA ALA A 32 -18.45 -25.41 -9.72
C ALA A 32 -17.00 -25.34 -9.22
N SER A 33 -16.18 -24.55 -9.89
CA SER A 33 -14.79 -24.34 -9.48
C SER A 33 -14.82 -23.89 -8.02
N LYS A 34 -13.97 -24.50 -7.18
CA LYS A 34 -13.86 -24.10 -5.79
C LYS A 34 -13.63 -22.58 -5.74
N PRO A 35 -14.37 -21.84 -4.89
CA PRO A 35 -14.18 -20.41 -4.77
C PRO A 35 -12.72 -20.06 -4.53
N GLY A 36 -12.22 -19.03 -5.21
CA GLY A 36 -10.86 -18.52 -5.00
C GLY A 36 -10.71 -17.81 -3.65
N LEU A 37 -9.50 -17.30 -3.36
CA LEU A 37 -9.21 -16.72 -2.04
C LEU A 37 -10.02 -15.44 -1.79
N TYR A 38 -10.19 -14.60 -2.81
CA TYR A 38 -10.97 -13.37 -2.66
C TYR A 38 -12.46 -13.68 -2.52
N GLU A 39 -12.98 -14.63 -3.31
CA GLU A 39 -14.38 -15.06 -3.21
C GLU A 39 -14.69 -15.69 -1.84
N GLN A 40 -13.78 -16.52 -1.30
CA GLN A 40 -13.94 -17.07 0.05
C GLN A 40 -13.99 -15.97 1.12
N ALA A 41 -13.14 -14.95 1.01
CA ALA A 41 -13.18 -13.81 1.93
C ALA A 41 -14.51 -13.06 1.83
N ALA A 42 -15.01 -12.81 0.60
CA ALA A 42 -16.30 -12.19 0.37
C ALA A 42 -17.45 -12.99 0.99
N LEU A 43 -17.49 -14.31 0.80
CA LEU A 43 -18.51 -15.18 1.39
C LEU A 43 -18.54 -15.10 2.92
N ARG A 44 -17.36 -15.09 3.55
CA ARG A 44 -17.27 -14.95 5.02
C ARG A 44 -17.78 -13.60 5.52
N LEU A 45 -17.63 -12.55 4.71
CA LEU A 45 -18.10 -11.21 5.07
C LEU A 45 -19.62 -11.09 5.03
N ASP A 46 -20.26 -11.80 4.10
CA ASP A 46 -21.72 -11.80 3.98
C ASP A 46 -22.41 -12.41 5.22
N GLU A 47 -21.72 -13.31 5.91
CA GLU A 47 -22.17 -13.98 7.13
C GLU A 47 -21.74 -13.25 8.41
N ALA A 48 -21.09 -12.09 8.32
CA ALA A 48 -20.55 -11.40 9.48
C ALA A 48 -21.68 -10.84 10.38
N PRO A 49 -21.69 -11.12 11.69
CA PRO A 49 -22.76 -10.68 12.60
C PRO A 49 -22.85 -9.15 12.78
N GLY A 50 -21.80 -8.42 12.39
CA GLY A 50 -21.75 -6.95 12.38
C GLY A 50 -22.09 -6.30 11.03
N ALA A 51 -22.51 -7.07 10.02
CA ALA A 51 -22.83 -6.55 8.69
C ALA A 51 -24.04 -5.61 8.74
N GLU A 52 -23.81 -4.36 8.32
CA GLU A 52 -24.81 -3.30 8.25
C GLU A 52 -25.65 -3.42 6.97
N ALA A 53 -26.68 -2.57 6.81
CA ALA A 53 -27.54 -2.59 5.61
C ALA A 53 -26.72 -2.44 4.32
N CYS A 54 -25.74 -1.54 4.33
CA CYS A 54 -24.78 -1.32 3.25
C CYS A 54 -24.00 -2.59 2.87
N ASP A 55 -23.58 -3.37 3.87
CA ASP A 55 -22.82 -4.60 3.65
C ASP A 55 -23.67 -5.66 2.97
N ARG A 56 -24.92 -5.81 3.44
CA ARG A 56 -25.87 -6.78 2.92
C ARG A 56 -26.30 -6.43 1.50
N THR A 57 -26.59 -5.16 1.22
CA THR A 57 -26.94 -4.70 -0.13
C THR A 57 -25.77 -4.83 -1.10
N GLY A 58 -24.53 -4.65 -0.62
CA GLY A 58 -23.31 -4.80 -1.42
C GLY A 58 -22.77 -6.23 -1.55
N ALA A 59 -23.33 -7.21 -0.84
CA ALA A 59 -22.81 -8.58 -0.73
C ALA A 59 -22.65 -9.27 -2.10
N GLU A 60 -23.69 -9.27 -2.92
CA GLU A 60 -23.65 -9.87 -4.26
C GLU A 60 -22.60 -9.20 -5.15
N ARG A 61 -22.56 -7.86 -5.15
CA ARG A 61 -21.58 -7.07 -5.91
C ARG A 61 -20.15 -7.40 -5.50
N ARG A 62 -19.91 -7.46 -4.19
CA ARG A 62 -18.62 -7.83 -3.59
C ARG A 62 -18.18 -9.23 -4.01
N ARG A 63 -19.04 -10.24 -3.87
CA ARG A 63 -18.75 -11.61 -4.30
C ARG A 63 -18.45 -11.70 -5.80
N LYS A 64 -19.25 -11.03 -6.62
CA LYS A 64 -19.05 -11.00 -8.08
C LYS A 64 -17.68 -10.42 -8.45
N LEU A 65 -17.32 -9.26 -7.88
CA LEU A 65 -16.03 -8.62 -8.15
C LEU A 65 -14.84 -9.41 -7.59
N ALA A 66 -15.00 -10.04 -6.42
CA ALA A 66 -13.99 -10.91 -5.83
C ALA A 66 -13.71 -12.15 -6.71
N ARG A 67 -14.76 -12.82 -7.20
CA ARG A 67 -14.62 -13.94 -8.16
C ARG A 67 -13.92 -13.52 -9.45
N LEU A 68 -14.20 -12.31 -9.93
CA LEU A 68 -13.54 -11.75 -11.12
C LEU A 68 -12.04 -11.54 -10.88
N LEU A 69 -11.64 -11.05 -9.70
CA LEU A 69 -10.21 -10.98 -9.35
C LEU A 69 -9.54 -12.34 -9.36
N ASP A 70 -10.17 -13.34 -8.73
CA ASP A 70 -9.63 -14.71 -8.74
C ASP A 70 -9.46 -15.23 -10.18
N THR A 71 -10.42 -14.92 -11.06
CA THR A 71 -10.39 -15.33 -12.48
C THR A 71 -9.29 -14.62 -13.27
N PHE A 72 -9.08 -13.32 -13.06
CA PHE A 72 -8.12 -12.51 -13.82
C PHE A 72 -6.76 -12.32 -13.13
N HIS A 73 -6.54 -12.98 -12.00
CA HIS A 73 -5.36 -12.78 -11.15
C HIS A 73 -4.03 -12.88 -11.93
N GLY A 74 -3.86 -13.91 -12.75
CA GLY A 74 -2.64 -14.10 -13.53
C GLY A 74 -2.39 -12.99 -14.56
N ARG A 75 -3.46 -12.51 -15.23
CA ARG A 75 -3.35 -11.39 -16.18
C ARG A 75 -2.94 -10.12 -15.46
N ILE A 76 -3.57 -9.82 -14.32
CA ILE A 76 -3.28 -8.63 -13.51
C ILE A 76 -1.84 -8.68 -12.98
N ALA A 77 -1.37 -9.83 -12.49
CA ALA A 77 0.00 -10.01 -12.02
C ALA A 77 1.03 -9.65 -13.11
N GLY A 78 0.83 -10.12 -14.34
CA GLY A 78 1.70 -9.76 -15.47
C GLY A 78 1.68 -8.26 -15.85
N LEU A 79 0.62 -7.51 -15.50
CA LEU A 79 0.57 -6.05 -15.71
C LEU A 79 1.46 -5.28 -14.72
N TRP A 80 1.71 -5.85 -13.54
CA TRP A 80 2.63 -5.26 -12.56
C TRP A 80 4.09 -5.49 -12.95
N GLU A 81 4.40 -6.67 -13.48
CA GLU A 81 5.75 -7.05 -13.93
C GLU A 81 6.23 -6.28 -15.17
N THR A 82 5.30 -5.81 -16.02
CA THR A 82 5.60 -5.19 -17.31
C THR A 82 5.78 -3.67 -17.28
N ARG A 83 5.74 -3.04 -16.09
CA ARG A 83 5.93 -1.58 -15.96
C ARG A 83 7.39 -1.21 -16.30
N VAL A 84 7.57 -0.34 -17.31
CA VAL A 84 8.90 0.04 -17.81
C VAL A 84 9.23 1.49 -17.46
N ALA A 85 10.53 1.80 -17.32
CA ALA A 85 11.04 3.08 -16.84
C ALA A 85 10.54 4.32 -17.63
N LYS A 86 10.12 4.15 -18.88
CA LYS A 86 9.56 5.23 -19.72
C LYS A 86 8.19 5.74 -19.26
N ASP A 87 7.50 5.02 -18.37
CA ASP A 87 6.20 5.40 -17.84
C ASP A 87 6.30 6.36 -16.63
N PHE A 88 7.52 6.72 -16.22
CA PHE A 88 7.76 7.67 -15.14
C PHE A 88 7.92 9.08 -15.73
N PRO A 89 7.29 10.12 -15.15
CA PRO A 89 7.46 11.49 -15.60
C PRO A 89 8.94 11.89 -15.62
N SER A 90 9.31 12.87 -16.47
CA SER A 90 10.66 13.44 -16.58
C SER A 90 11.06 14.23 -15.32
N GLN A 91 11.15 13.52 -14.21
CA GLN A 91 11.52 14.07 -12.92
C GLN A 91 13.04 14.17 -12.85
N ARG A 92 13.53 15.21 -12.17
CA ARG A 92 14.94 15.31 -11.82
C ARG A 92 15.23 14.26 -10.74
N PHE A 93 16.37 13.61 -10.84
CA PHE A 93 16.83 12.64 -9.85
C PHE A 93 18.18 13.07 -9.28
N GLU A 94 18.36 12.86 -7.99
CA GLU A 94 19.60 13.10 -7.25
C GLU A 94 20.23 11.73 -6.90
N PRO A 95 21.52 11.50 -7.21
CA PRO A 95 22.20 10.26 -6.84
C PRO A 95 22.55 10.24 -5.34
N VAL A 96 21.97 9.30 -4.59
CA VAL A 96 22.24 9.05 -3.18
C VAL A 96 22.78 7.62 -3.07
N GLY A 97 24.10 7.52 -3.12
CA GLY A 97 24.83 6.25 -3.24
C GLY A 97 24.34 5.33 -4.35
N PRO A 98 23.92 4.09 -4.05
CA PRO A 98 23.48 3.14 -5.07
C PRO A 98 22.15 3.50 -5.72
N LEU A 99 21.41 4.51 -5.23
CA LEU A 99 20.07 4.85 -5.71
C LEU A 99 19.98 6.26 -6.30
N PHE A 100 18.94 6.44 -7.09
CA PHE A 100 18.47 7.74 -7.54
C PHE A 100 17.23 8.13 -6.74
N VAL A 101 17.21 9.31 -6.16
CA VAL A 101 16.12 9.80 -5.32
C VAL A 101 15.46 10.99 -6.01
N ARG A 102 14.14 11.14 -5.84
CA ARG A 102 13.42 12.32 -6.32
C ARG A 102 13.51 13.42 -5.26
N PRO A 103 14.29 14.49 -5.51
CA PRO A 103 14.27 15.63 -4.61
C PRO A 103 12.88 16.26 -4.67
N GLN A 104 12.33 16.60 -3.51
CA GLN A 104 11.06 17.31 -3.49
C GLN A 104 11.28 18.73 -4.03
N THR A 105 10.38 19.19 -4.90
CA THR A 105 10.34 20.60 -5.28
C THR A 105 9.81 21.41 -4.09
N VAL A 106 10.45 22.55 -3.79
CA VAL A 106 10.03 23.43 -2.71
C VAL A 106 8.68 24.05 -3.07
N GLY A 107 7.59 23.37 -2.76
CA GLY A 107 6.22 23.87 -2.85
C GLY A 107 5.82 24.62 -1.59
N ALA A 108 4.80 25.47 -1.71
CA ALA A 108 4.12 26.07 -0.58
C ALA A 108 3.67 24.98 0.41
N LYS A 109 3.67 25.29 1.70
CA LYS A 109 3.02 24.42 2.67
C LYS A 109 1.54 24.38 2.33
N GLU A 110 1.02 23.20 2.06
CA GLU A 110 -0.40 22.97 1.87
C GLU A 110 -0.96 22.38 3.16
N GLU A 111 -2.06 22.96 3.62
CA GLU A 111 -2.83 22.48 4.75
C GLU A 111 -4.01 21.65 4.25
N GLY A 112 -4.57 20.82 5.13
CA GLY A 112 -5.71 19.95 4.81
C GLY A 112 -5.32 18.49 4.60
N PHE A 113 -6.22 17.76 3.95
CA PHE A 113 -6.13 16.32 3.73
C PHE A 113 -6.08 16.01 2.24
N ASP A 114 -5.22 15.07 1.86
CA ASP A 114 -5.39 14.30 0.64
C ASP A 114 -6.33 13.14 0.96
N ILE A 115 -7.47 13.12 0.29
CA ILE A 115 -8.56 12.18 0.54
C ILE A 115 -8.74 11.36 -0.72
N SER A 116 -8.51 10.06 -0.58
CA SER A 116 -8.91 9.08 -1.59
C SER A 116 -10.13 8.32 -1.08
N SER A 117 -11.14 8.13 -1.93
CA SER A 117 -12.35 7.36 -1.64
C SER A 117 -12.34 6.04 -2.39
N TRP A 118 -12.85 5.00 -1.74
CA TRP A 118 -13.10 3.71 -2.37
C TRP A 118 -14.42 3.14 -1.91
N SER A 119 -15.24 2.76 -2.89
CA SER A 119 -16.50 2.07 -2.70
C SER A 119 -16.61 0.85 -3.63
N TRP A 120 -17.43 -0.11 -3.23
CA TRP A 120 -17.80 -1.23 -4.07
C TRP A 120 -18.51 -0.78 -5.37
N GLU A 121 -19.21 0.37 -5.33
CA GLU A 121 -19.87 0.96 -6.49
C GLU A 121 -18.87 1.53 -7.51
N GLU A 122 -17.88 2.31 -7.07
CA GLU A 122 -16.82 2.82 -7.93
C GLU A 122 -16.01 1.68 -8.56
N ALA A 123 -15.69 0.64 -7.78
CA ALA A 123 -15.00 -0.54 -8.27
C ALA A 123 -15.82 -1.28 -9.35
N GLN A 124 -17.15 -1.38 -9.18
CA GLN A 124 -18.02 -1.93 -10.22
C GLN A 124 -18.01 -1.06 -11.48
N GLY A 125 -18.11 0.26 -11.34
CA GLY A 125 -18.04 1.18 -12.47
C GLY A 125 -16.71 1.08 -13.24
N LEU A 126 -15.59 0.98 -12.52
CA LEU A 126 -14.28 0.78 -13.11
C LEU A 126 -14.18 -0.55 -13.85
N PHE A 127 -14.71 -1.63 -13.27
CA PHE A 127 -14.79 -2.94 -13.93
C PHE A 127 -15.56 -2.87 -15.25
N LEU A 128 -16.76 -2.28 -15.26
CA LEU A 128 -17.58 -2.15 -16.47
C LEU A 128 -16.85 -1.37 -17.57
N ARG A 129 -16.17 -0.27 -17.23
CA ARG A 129 -15.33 0.49 -18.19
C ARG A 129 -14.15 -0.34 -18.71
N THR A 130 -13.58 -1.18 -17.86
CA THR A 130 -12.44 -2.02 -18.23
C THR A 130 -12.83 -3.14 -19.20
N GLN A 131 -14.07 -3.63 -19.13
CA GLN A 131 -14.59 -4.64 -20.05
C GLN A 131 -14.87 -4.12 -21.46
N ALA A 132 -15.14 -2.81 -21.62
CA ALA A 132 -15.55 -2.22 -22.89
C ALA A 132 -14.40 -2.04 -23.91
N GLU A 133 -13.15 -2.08 -23.48
CA GLU A 133 -11.98 -1.75 -24.32
C GLU A 133 -10.90 -2.83 -24.19
N SER A 134 -10.66 -3.62 -25.25
CA SER A 134 -9.65 -4.69 -25.19
C SER A 134 -8.24 -4.20 -25.54
N ASP A 135 -7.30 -4.43 -24.61
CA ASP A 135 -5.83 -4.37 -24.72
C ASP A 135 -5.11 -3.02 -24.91
N SER A 136 -5.79 -1.89 -24.80
CA SER A 136 -5.12 -0.59 -24.76
C SER A 136 -4.23 -0.45 -23.49
N PRO A 137 -3.13 0.35 -23.52
CA PRO A 137 -2.36 0.69 -22.32
C PRO A 137 -3.22 1.31 -21.20
N GLU A 138 -4.28 2.01 -21.57
CA GLU A 138 -5.25 2.58 -20.65
C GLU A 138 -6.07 1.48 -19.96
N THR A 139 -6.58 0.50 -20.71
CA THR A 139 -7.26 -0.69 -20.15
C THR A 139 -6.34 -1.44 -19.18
N LYS A 140 -5.05 -1.60 -19.52
CA LYS A 140 -4.07 -2.23 -18.62
C LYS A 140 -3.92 -1.44 -17.31
N THR A 141 -3.96 -0.11 -17.37
CA THR A 141 -3.92 0.74 -16.18
C THR A 141 -5.18 0.56 -15.34
N ARG A 142 -6.36 0.59 -15.97
CA ARG A 142 -7.65 0.38 -15.29
C ARG A 142 -7.75 -0.99 -14.59
N TRP A 143 -7.19 -2.05 -15.19
CA TRP A 143 -7.09 -3.37 -14.53
C TRP A 143 -6.27 -3.34 -13.24
N ARG A 144 -5.16 -2.59 -13.22
CA ARG A 144 -4.33 -2.42 -12.02
C ARG A 144 -5.06 -1.62 -10.95
N ASP A 145 -5.70 -0.52 -11.34
CA ASP A 145 -6.47 0.33 -10.43
C ASP A 145 -7.64 -0.45 -9.82
N LEU A 146 -8.28 -1.32 -10.60
CA LEU A 146 -9.34 -2.21 -10.13
C LEU A 146 -8.81 -3.23 -9.12
N ASP A 147 -7.67 -3.89 -9.41
CA ASP A 147 -7.03 -4.82 -8.47
C ASP A 147 -6.68 -4.15 -7.15
N THR A 148 -6.05 -2.97 -7.20
CA THR A 148 -5.73 -2.18 -6.01
C THR A 148 -6.99 -1.84 -5.22
N SER A 149 -8.03 -1.34 -5.88
CA SER A 149 -9.29 -0.94 -5.24
C SER A 149 -9.97 -2.12 -4.56
N LEU A 150 -10.08 -3.26 -5.24
CA LEU A 150 -10.78 -4.44 -4.73
C LEU A 150 -10.03 -5.10 -3.57
N ARG A 151 -8.69 -5.20 -3.63
CA ARG A 151 -7.88 -5.69 -2.52
C ARG A 151 -8.01 -4.79 -1.30
N TYR A 152 -7.94 -3.47 -1.50
CA TYR A 152 -8.13 -2.50 -0.44
C TYR A 152 -9.49 -2.66 0.23
N LEU A 153 -10.59 -2.68 -0.55
CA LEU A 153 -11.95 -2.84 -0.04
C LEU A 153 -12.13 -4.15 0.75
N LEU A 154 -11.64 -5.28 0.23
CA LEU A 154 -11.71 -6.57 0.93
C LEU A 154 -10.91 -6.56 2.23
N GLU A 155 -9.69 -6.00 2.22
CA GLU A 155 -8.88 -5.88 3.43
C GLU A 155 -9.61 -5.07 4.50
N LYS A 156 -10.22 -3.94 4.12
CA LYS A 156 -10.93 -3.06 5.05
C LYS A 156 -12.20 -3.69 5.57
N ASP A 157 -13.00 -4.34 4.73
CA ASP A 157 -14.19 -5.05 5.17
C ASP A 157 -13.84 -6.22 6.11
N VAL A 158 -12.78 -7.00 5.82
CA VAL A 158 -12.28 -8.03 6.76
C VAL A 158 -11.87 -7.42 8.09
N ALA A 159 -11.14 -6.30 8.07
CA ALA A 159 -10.74 -5.63 9.30
C ALA A 159 -11.95 -5.11 10.09
N ARG A 160 -12.92 -4.47 9.43
CA ARG A 160 -14.10 -3.88 10.07
C ARG A 160 -15.06 -4.96 10.58
N LEU A 161 -15.51 -5.85 9.69
CA LEU A 161 -16.61 -6.77 9.96
C LEU A 161 -16.19 -8.04 10.70
N LEU A 162 -15.03 -8.61 10.35
CA LEU A 162 -14.58 -9.88 10.95
C LEU A 162 -13.65 -9.68 12.14
N LYS A 163 -12.86 -8.59 12.15
CA LYS A 163 -11.91 -8.30 13.24
C LYS A 163 -12.37 -7.20 14.19
N GLY A 164 -13.50 -6.55 13.91
CA GLY A 164 -14.02 -5.47 14.75
C GLY A 164 -13.10 -4.26 14.85
N LYS A 165 -12.22 -4.04 13.86
CA LYS A 165 -11.28 -2.92 13.87
C LYS A 165 -12.05 -1.62 13.62
N PRO A 166 -11.94 -0.61 14.49
CA PRO A 166 -12.59 0.68 14.26
C PRO A 166 -11.85 1.47 13.17
N PHE A 167 -12.63 2.18 12.35
CA PHE A 167 -12.17 3.09 11.29
C PHE A 167 -12.53 4.51 11.72
N LEU A 168 -11.61 5.13 12.46
CA LEU A 168 -11.84 6.37 13.18
C LEU A 168 -11.42 7.59 12.33
N PRO A 169 -12.06 8.74 12.53
CA PRO A 169 -11.59 9.98 11.92
C PRO A 169 -10.21 10.37 12.48
N PRO A 170 -9.48 11.28 11.79
CA PRO A 170 -8.10 11.61 12.16
C PRO A 170 -7.89 12.00 13.62
N GLU A 171 -8.76 12.84 14.18
CA GLU A 171 -8.67 13.36 15.54
C GLU A 171 -8.94 12.31 16.63
N LYS A 172 -9.50 11.14 16.26
CA LYS A 172 -9.77 10.02 17.18
C LYS A 172 -8.86 8.83 16.95
N THR A 173 -8.02 8.84 15.91
CA THR A 173 -7.15 7.72 15.59
C THR A 173 -5.94 7.72 16.53
N PRO A 174 -5.79 6.69 17.38
CA PRO A 174 -4.65 6.61 18.29
C PRO A 174 -3.40 6.16 17.53
N HIS A 175 -2.33 6.90 17.73
CA HIS A 175 -1.00 6.61 17.23
C HIS A 175 -0.09 6.10 18.35
N ARG A 176 0.88 5.27 18.02
CA ARG A 176 1.86 4.74 18.97
C ARG A 176 3.26 5.24 18.65
N PHE A 177 3.87 5.86 19.66
CA PHE A 177 5.27 6.21 19.64
C PHE A 177 6.09 5.10 20.29
N TRP A 178 7.09 4.58 19.60
CA TRP A 178 7.99 3.51 20.04
C TRP A 178 9.44 4.01 20.12
N PRO A 179 9.88 4.52 21.28
CA PRO A 179 11.22 5.07 21.41
C PRO A 179 12.30 4.03 21.06
N ASN A 180 13.33 4.47 20.35
CA ASN A 180 14.38 3.62 19.83
C ASN A 180 15.71 3.91 20.54
N ARG A 181 16.42 2.86 20.96
CA ARG A 181 17.70 2.97 21.68
C ARG A 181 18.84 3.55 20.84
N SER A 182 18.70 3.55 19.51
CA SER A 182 19.67 4.21 18.63
C SER A 182 19.48 5.73 18.58
N VAL A 183 18.41 6.26 19.18
CA VAL A 183 18.06 7.68 19.21
C VAL A 183 18.32 8.25 20.59
N SER A 184 18.92 9.42 20.65
CA SER A 184 19.11 10.18 21.88
C SER A 184 18.95 11.68 21.61
N ARG A 185 18.66 12.45 22.65
CA ARG A 185 18.70 13.91 22.57
C ARG A 185 20.09 14.38 22.96
N THR A 186 20.80 15.06 22.06
CA THR A 186 22.18 15.53 22.24
C THR A 186 22.27 17.03 22.56
N GLY A 187 21.14 17.74 22.50
CA GLY A 187 21.04 19.10 22.97
C GLY A 187 19.58 19.58 23.10
N PRO A 188 19.35 20.82 23.56
CA PRO A 188 18.00 21.36 23.77
C PRO A 188 17.12 21.33 22.51
N ARG A 189 17.70 21.30 21.31
CA ARG A 189 16.98 21.28 20.03
C ARG A 189 17.58 20.28 19.03
N GLU A 190 18.36 19.32 19.51
CA GLU A 190 19.07 18.36 18.67
C GLU A 190 18.85 16.93 19.15
N PHE A 191 18.44 16.08 18.22
CA PHE A 191 18.33 14.64 18.40
C PHE A 191 19.38 13.97 17.53
N THR A 192 20.06 12.94 18.02
CA THR A 192 20.97 12.12 17.24
C THR A 192 20.36 10.74 17.05
N VAL A 193 20.37 10.25 15.81
CA VAL A 193 20.02 8.86 15.46
C VAL A 193 21.24 8.15 14.90
N ARG A 194 21.54 6.98 15.44
CA ARG A 194 22.60 6.09 14.96
C ARG A 194 22.05 5.06 13.98
N LEU A 195 22.68 4.93 12.82
CA LEU A 195 22.33 3.97 11.75
C LEU A 195 23.56 3.18 11.30
N ASP A 196 23.36 1.99 10.75
CA ASP A 196 24.38 1.29 9.97
C ASP A 196 24.19 1.63 8.49
N SER A 197 25.27 2.04 7.82
CA SER A 197 25.21 2.49 6.43
C SER A 197 24.82 1.39 5.45
N GLY A 198 24.99 0.10 5.80
CA GLY A 198 24.61 -1.02 4.94
C GLY A 198 25.09 -0.86 3.50
N ASP A 199 24.16 -0.84 2.54
CA ASP A 199 24.44 -0.72 1.10
C ASP A 199 24.94 0.68 0.69
N PHE A 200 24.89 1.66 1.60
CA PHE A 200 25.33 3.04 1.40
C PHE A 200 26.74 3.30 1.99
N THR A 201 27.51 2.23 2.22
CA THR A 201 28.91 2.37 2.67
C THR A 201 29.73 3.12 1.60
N GLY A 202 30.34 4.24 1.98
CA GLY A 202 31.05 5.16 1.07
C GLY A 202 30.22 6.37 0.61
N ASP A 203 28.90 6.32 0.80
CA ASP A 203 27.95 7.38 0.42
C ASP A 203 27.23 7.99 1.64
N GLU A 204 27.76 7.77 2.84
CA GLU A 204 27.16 8.21 4.10
C GLU A 204 26.87 9.71 4.13
N GLY A 205 27.74 10.53 3.55
CA GLY A 205 27.57 11.98 3.51
C GLY A 205 26.29 12.40 2.80
N ARG A 206 26.03 11.85 1.60
CA ARG A 206 24.84 12.21 0.81
C ARG A 206 23.55 11.73 1.47
N LEU A 207 23.56 10.50 2.00
CA LEU A 207 22.39 9.98 2.71
C LEU A 207 22.13 10.78 4.01
N ARG A 208 23.18 11.15 4.75
CA ARG A 208 23.08 12.04 5.91
C ARG A 208 22.43 13.36 5.55
N ASP A 209 22.98 14.05 4.55
CA ASP A 209 22.51 15.39 4.16
C ASP A 209 21.03 15.37 3.73
N LEU A 210 20.60 14.31 3.03
CA LEU A 210 19.19 14.12 2.69
C LEU A 210 18.31 13.98 3.93
N LEU A 211 18.66 13.06 4.82
CA LEU A 211 17.88 12.74 6.01
C LEU A 211 17.81 13.91 7.00
N GLU A 212 18.95 14.55 7.28
CA GLU A 212 19.04 15.69 8.19
C GLU A 212 18.29 16.90 7.65
N ARG A 213 18.31 17.13 6.32
CA ARG A 213 17.56 18.22 5.68
C ARG A 213 16.05 18.05 5.83
N GLU A 214 15.52 16.86 5.56
CA GLU A 214 14.07 16.62 5.67
C GLU A 214 13.58 16.60 7.13
N TRP A 215 14.46 16.23 8.07
CA TRP A 215 14.23 16.30 9.53
C TRP A 215 14.82 17.55 10.19
N ALA A 216 14.85 18.68 9.48
CA ALA A 216 15.16 20.00 10.04
C ALA A 216 13.92 20.92 10.01
N GLY A 217 13.67 21.64 11.09
CA GLY A 217 12.54 22.57 11.15
C GLY A 217 12.43 23.31 12.48
N GLU A 218 11.97 24.56 12.45
CA GLU A 218 11.71 25.37 13.65
C GLU A 218 12.91 25.49 14.62
N GLY A 219 14.12 25.54 14.07
CA GLY A 219 15.36 25.59 14.84
C GLY A 219 15.70 24.29 15.57
N ARG A 220 15.02 23.19 15.24
CA ARG A 220 15.32 21.82 15.69
C ARG A 220 15.83 20.98 14.53
N ARG A 221 16.61 19.95 14.85
CA ARG A 221 17.15 19.01 13.86
C ARG A 221 17.32 17.60 14.42
N VAL A 222 17.27 16.64 13.51
CA VAL A 222 17.81 15.30 13.71
C VAL A 222 19.18 15.24 13.03
N LYS A 223 20.19 14.76 13.76
CA LYS A 223 21.54 14.47 13.29
C LYS A 223 21.70 12.97 13.06
N VAL A 224 22.23 12.58 11.92
CA VAL A 224 22.42 11.17 11.55
C VAL A 224 23.89 10.79 11.68
N VAL A 225 24.18 9.81 12.54
CA VAL A 225 25.54 9.28 12.75
C VAL A 225 25.58 7.84 12.26
N PHE A 226 26.49 7.55 11.33
CA PHE A 226 26.69 6.18 10.87
C PHE A 226 27.72 5.45 11.74
N ALA A 227 27.37 4.24 12.17
CA ALA A 227 28.20 3.34 12.97
C ALA A 227 27.83 1.89 12.65
N LYS A 228 28.70 0.94 12.99
CA LYS A 228 28.37 -0.50 12.90
C LYS A 228 27.86 -0.99 14.25
N GLY A 229 26.82 -1.82 14.24
CA GLY A 229 26.30 -2.44 15.46
C GLY A 229 25.02 -3.27 15.21
N PRO A 230 24.88 -4.45 15.83
CA PRO A 230 23.69 -5.31 15.65
C PRO A 230 22.40 -4.68 16.23
N GLU A 231 22.54 -3.62 17.03
CA GLU A 231 21.44 -2.84 17.58
C GLU A 231 20.92 -1.73 16.66
N LEU A 232 21.68 -1.38 15.63
CA LEU A 232 21.36 -0.29 14.72
C LEU A 232 20.49 -0.75 13.55
N TYR A 233 19.74 0.18 12.99
CA TYR A 233 19.04 -0.07 11.74
C TYR A 233 20.04 0.05 10.60
N ALA A 234 20.18 -1.02 9.81
CA ALA A 234 20.99 -1.04 8.60
C ALA A 234 20.16 -0.54 7.41
N VAL A 235 20.75 0.36 6.62
CA VAL A 235 20.11 0.95 5.45
C VAL A 235 20.41 0.13 4.21
N TYR A 236 19.37 -0.32 3.51
CA TYR A 236 19.48 -1.17 2.32
C TYR A 236 18.87 -0.49 1.10
N ALA A 237 19.48 -0.73 -0.04
CA ALA A 237 19.01 -0.28 -1.33
C ALA A 237 18.15 -1.37 -1.98
N ASN A 238 16.99 -0.98 -2.51
CA ASN A 238 16.10 -1.90 -3.22
C ASN A 238 15.77 -1.39 -4.63
N PHE A 239 16.34 -2.08 -5.61
CA PHE A 239 16.15 -1.75 -7.03
C PHE A 239 14.90 -2.40 -7.65
N SER A 240 14.36 -3.44 -7.03
CA SER A 240 13.24 -4.22 -7.55
C SER A 240 11.88 -3.80 -6.99
N SER A 241 11.86 -3.04 -5.90
CA SER A 241 10.65 -2.55 -5.26
C SER A 241 10.45 -1.06 -5.54
N ALA A 242 9.18 -0.67 -5.71
CA ALA A 242 8.78 0.74 -5.72
C ALA A 242 8.49 1.28 -4.30
N ARG A 243 8.62 0.46 -3.25
CA ARG A 243 8.28 0.81 -1.87
C ARG A 243 9.48 0.77 -0.95
N SER A 244 9.71 1.88 -0.26
CA SER A 244 10.52 1.95 0.95
C SER A 244 9.73 1.40 2.14
N TYR A 245 10.44 0.92 3.16
CA TYR A 245 9.83 0.47 4.42
C TYR A 245 10.87 0.30 5.53
N VAL A 246 10.41 0.34 6.79
CA VAL A 246 11.17 -0.11 7.96
C VAL A 246 10.68 -1.47 8.44
N ASN A 247 11.60 -2.42 8.60
CA ASN A 247 11.35 -3.69 9.26
C ASN A 247 11.98 -3.67 10.66
N HIS A 248 11.15 -3.49 11.69
CA HIS A 248 11.60 -3.45 13.08
C HIS A 248 12.15 -4.78 13.61
N ARG A 249 11.71 -5.92 13.06
CA ARG A 249 12.19 -7.25 13.50
C ARG A 249 13.62 -7.51 13.03
N THR A 250 13.93 -7.14 11.80
CA THR A 250 15.27 -7.33 11.22
C THR A 250 16.14 -6.09 11.28
N ARG A 251 15.63 -4.98 11.83
CA ARG A 251 16.28 -3.67 11.90
C ARG A 251 16.80 -3.21 10.55
N ARG A 252 15.94 -3.25 9.53
CA ARG A 252 16.27 -2.80 8.18
C ARG A 252 15.45 -1.58 7.82
N MET A 253 16.12 -0.54 7.33
CA MET A 253 15.47 0.57 6.63
C MET A 253 15.76 0.35 5.14
N VAL A 254 14.73 -0.02 4.38
CA VAL A 254 14.87 -0.33 2.95
C VAL A 254 14.41 0.88 2.14
N ILE A 255 15.27 1.37 1.26
CA ILE A 255 15.01 2.51 0.39
C ILE A 255 14.79 1.99 -1.03
N ALA A 256 13.62 2.27 -1.60
CA ALA A 256 13.35 1.99 -3.00
C ALA A 256 14.09 2.94 -3.93
N ASN A 257 14.58 2.43 -5.07
CA ASN A 257 15.10 3.26 -6.13
C ASN A 257 13.99 4.19 -6.64
N TYR A 258 14.35 5.42 -6.99
CA TYR A 258 13.42 6.47 -7.40
C TYR A 258 12.36 6.81 -6.34
N ALA A 259 12.60 6.54 -5.05
CA ALA A 259 11.72 7.04 -3.99
C ALA A 259 11.77 8.59 -3.91
N TRP A 260 10.72 9.21 -3.38
CA TRP A 260 10.78 10.61 -2.99
C TRP A 260 11.67 10.77 -1.75
N SER A 261 12.47 11.83 -1.69
CA SER A 261 13.27 12.17 -0.51
C SER A 261 12.46 12.16 0.79
N ARG A 262 11.20 12.60 0.75
CA ARG A 262 10.28 12.55 1.89
C ARG A 262 9.78 11.18 2.26
N THR A 263 9.60 10.28 1.29
CA THR A 263 9.33 8.87 1.61
C THR A 263 10.51 8.28 2.38
N ILE A 264 11.75 8.61 2.01
CA ILE A 264 12.94 8.18 2.77
C ILE A 264 12.96 8.79 4.18
N ALA A 265 12.63 10.07 4.30
CA ALA A 265 12.54 10.74 5.59
C ALA A 265 11.40 10.19 6.46
N HIS A 266 10.29 9.78 5.87
CA HIS A 266 9.19 9.09 6.53
C HIS A 266 9.66 7.75 7.12
N GLU A 267 10.45 6.97 6.38
CA GLU A 267 11.07 5.76 6.93
C GLU A 267 11.99 6.07 8.12
N LEU A 268 12.76 7.16 8.04
CA LEU A 268 13.55 7.60 9.20
C LEU A 268 12.65 7.94 10.40
N GLY A 269 11.46 8.49 10.17
CA GLY A 269 10.44 8.71 11.22
C GLY A 269 10.08 7.44 11.98
N HIS A 270 9.93 6.31 11.29
CA HIS A 270 9.71 5.03 11.97
C HIS A 270 10.92 4.59 12.80
N VAL A 271 12.14 4.86 12.34
CA VAL A 271 13.34 4.60 13.15
C VAL A 271 13.39 5.52 14.38
N LEU A 272 12.91 6.76 14.26
CA LEU A 272 12.80 7.70 15.38
C LEU A 272 11.72 7.31 16.40
N GLY A 273 10.75 6.50 15.97
CA GLY A 273 9.72 5.91 16.81
C GLY A 273 8.29 6.28 16.44
N PHE A 274 8.07 7.03 15.36
CA PHE A 274 6.72 7.38 14.90
C PHE A 274 6.05 6.20 14.19
N ASP A 275 4.74 6.07 14.31
CA ASP A 275 3.96 5.22 13.43
C ASP A 275 3.45 6.00 12.21
N ASP A 276 2.77 5.28 11.32
CA ASP A 276 2.09 5.88 10.19
C ASP A 276 0.86 6.69 10.62
N HIS A 277 0.71 7.88 10.04
CA HIS A 277 -0.47 8.73 10.19
C HIS A 277 -1.45 8.57 9.02
N TYR A 278 -1.89 7.34 8.74
CA TYR A 278 -2.97 7.09 7.79
C TYR A 278 -4.31 6.93 8.50
N TYR A 279 -5.30 7.70 8.06
CA TYR A 279 -6.63 7.68 8.65
C TYR A 279 -7.58 6.97 7.69
N ASN A 280 -8.00 5.76 8.06
CA ASN A 280 -9.01 5.05 7.28
C ASN A 280 -10.37 5.30 7.95
N VAL A 281 -11.29 5.94 7.25
CA VAL A 281 -12.62 6.30 7.77
C VAL A 281 -13.67 5.49 7.03
N TRP A 282 -14.66 4.96 7.76
CA TRP A 282 -15.83 4.31 7.17
C TRP A 282 -17.03 5.26 7.19
N HIS A 283 -17.50 5.65 6.01
CA HIS A 283 -18.65 6.53 5.85
C HIS A 283 -19.93 5.70 5.75
N ARG A 284 -20.50 5.37 6.91
CA ARG A 284 -21.65 4.46 7.05
C ARG A 284 -22.86 4.87 6.20
N GLU A 285 -23.14 6.17 6.11
CA GLU A 285 -24.30 6.71 5.38
C GLU A 285 -24.20 6.50 3.86
N HIS A 286 -22.97 6.46 3.34
CA HIS A 286 -22.70 6.44 1.91
C HIS A 286 -21.96 5.17 1.45
N CYS A 287 -21.67 4.24 2.37
CA CYS A 287 -21.13 2.91 2.08
C CYS A 287 -19.73 2.92 1.42
N TYR A 288 -18.85 3.84 1.81
CA TYR A 288 -17.49 3.93 1.27
C TYR A 288 -16.43 4.16 2.34
N TYR A 289 -15.19 3.80 2.00
CA TYR A 289 -14.01 4.12 2.82
C TYR A 289 -13.33 5.36 2.28
N THR A 290 -12.84 6.23 3.16
CA THR A 290 -11.78 7.17 2.83
C THR A 290 -10.46 6.73 3.45
N GLN A 291 -9.37 7.08 2.79
CA GLN A 291 -8.04 7.12 3.37
C GLN A 291 -7.64 8.58 3.27
N GLU A 292 -7.46 9.17 4.43
CA GLU A 292 -7.10 10.56 4.58
C GLU A 292 -5.65 10.59 5.03
N SER A 293 -4.86 11.45 4.40
CA SER A 293 -3.48 11.71 4.77
C SER A 293 -3.31 13.21 4.91
N ARG A 294 -2.67 13.68 5.98
CA ARG A 294 -2.48 15.11 6.20
C ARG A 294 -1.38 15.62 5.28
N LEU A 295 -1.70 16.59 4.43
CA LEU A 295 -0.76 17.12 3.43
C LEU A 295 0.49 17.74 4.06
N ALA A 296 0.34 18.35 5.23
CA ALA A 296 1.44 19.01 5.94
C ALA A 296 2.31 18.04 6.77
N ASP A 297 1.90 16.79 6.92
CA ASP A 297 2.47 15.84 7.87
C ASP A 297 3.40 14.83 7.19
N LEU A 298 4.66 14.79 7.61
CA LEU A 298 5.64 13.83 7.10
C LEU A 298 5.24 12.38 7.37
N MET A 299 4.66 12.10 8.54
CA MET A 299 4.29 10.75 8.93
C MET A 299 2.98 10.28 8.29
N SER A 300 2.28 11.15 7.55
CA SER A 300 1.16 10.79 6.69
C SER A 300 1.59 10.31 5.29
N ASN A 301 2.92 10.23 5.01
CA ASN A 301 3.51 9.90 3.70
C ASN A 301 2.97 10.75 2.53
N SER A 302 2.59 11.99 2.84
CA SER A 302 2.26 12.96 1.80
C SER A 302 3.53 13.42 1.10
N GLU A 303 3.49 13.55 -0.23
CA GLU A 303 4.56 14.20 -1.01
C GLU A 303 4.86 15.61 -0.48
N LYS A 304 3.86 16.27 0.14
CA LYS A 304 3.96 17.64 0.66
C LYS A 304 4.29 17.69 2.16
N GLY A 305 4.30 16.55 2.84
CA GLY A 305 4.48 16.43 4.29
C GLY A 305 5.83 16.93 4.80
N ARG A 306 5.85 17.50 6.01
CA ARG A 306 7.08 17.95 6.69
C ARG A 306 7.01 17.67 8.19
N VAL A 307 8.17 17.68 8.84
CA VAL A 307 8.25 17.63 10.30
C VAL A 307 7.67 18.93 10.91
N GLY A 308 6.51 18.84 11.53
CA GLY A 308 5.84 19.92 12.27
C GLY A 308 6.07 19.93 13.79
N LYS A 309 5.46 20.92 14.48
CA LYS A 309 5.51 21.10 15.95
C LYS A 309 5.16 19.83 16.74
N ALA A 310 4.11 19.12 16.33
CA ALA A 310 3.65 17.91 17.02
C ALA A 310 4.74 16.83 17.08
N HIS A 311 5.44 16.59 15.97
CA HIS A 311 6.56 15.65 15.92
C HIS A 311 7.68 16.02 16.90
N TRP A 312 8.05 17.29 16.93
CA TRP A 312 9.08 17.76 17.86
C TRP A 312 8.67 17.58 19.32
N ALA A 313 7.43 17.90 19.67
CA ALA A 313 6.92 17.67 21.02
C ALA A 313 6.95 16.19 21.42
N LEU A 314 6.63 15.29 20.48
CA LEU A 314 6.70 13.83 20.70
C LEU A 314 8.14 13.35 20.90
N LEU A 315 9.09 13.84 20.11
CA LEU A 315 10.52 13.54 20.30
C LEU A 315 11.04 14.08 21.64
N GLU A 316 10.68 15.31 22.01
CA GLU A 316 11.08 15.93 23.28
C GLU A 316 10.54 15.15 24.49
N LYS A 317 9.31 14.62 24.38
CA LYS A 317 8.69 13.74 25.38
C LYS A 317 9.37 12.37 25.43
N ALA A 318 9.70 11.79 24.29
CA ALA A 318 10.30 10.46 24.20
C ALA A 318 11.78 10.44 24.64
N TYR A 319 12.50 11.51 24.37
CA TYR A 319 13.94 11.66 24.62
C TYR A 319 14.21 12.96 25.39
N PRO A 320 14.13 12.94 26.74
CA PRO A 320 14.27 14.14 27.56
C PRO A 320 15.69 14.72 27.54
N TRP A 321 15.79 16.03 27.77
CA TRP A 321 17.07 16.74 27.93
C TRP A 321 17.04 17.65 29.17
N PRO A 322 18.07 17.62 30.04
CA PRO A 322 19.24 16.71 30.00
C PRO A 322 18.81 15.24 30.13
N PRO A 323 19.62 14.28 29.65
CA PRO A 323 19.31 12.86 29.78
C PRO A 323 19.18 12.51 31.26
N ILE A 324 18.10 11.80 31.61
CA ILE A 324 17.87 11.35 32.98
C ILE A 324 18.80 10.14 33.21
N PRO A 325 19.71 10.17 34.21
CA PRO A 325 20.58 9.04 34.48
C PRO A 325 19.79 7.74 34.68
N GLY A 326 20.17 6.66 33.99
CA GLY A 326 19.46 5.38 34.03
C GLY A 326 18.18 5.30 33.18
N HIS A 327 17.72 6.40 32.58
CA HIS A 327 16.49 6.47 31.77
C HIS A 327 16.79 7.03 30.37
N GLY A 328 17.25 6.17 29.47
CA GLY A 328 17.68 6.58 28.12
C GLY A 328 16.53 7.05 27.21
N ALA A 329 15.42 6.33 27.19
CA ALA A 329 14.24 6.66 26.39
C ALA A 329 12.96 6.34 27.18
N ALA A 330 11.87 7.05 26.88
CA ALA A 330 10.57 6.77 27.48
C ALA A 330 10.07 5.35 27.14
N ALA A 331 9.10 4.84 27.89
CA ALA A 331 8.32 3.67 27.46
C ALA A 331 7.46 4.04 26.24
N PRO A 332 7.06 3.06 25.40
CA PRO A 332 6.10 3.30 24.32
C PRO A 332 4.83 3.97 24.86
N PHE A 333 4.32 4.95 24.11
CA PHE A 333 3.13 5.70 24.53
C PHE A 333 2.18 5.97 23.36
N THR A 334 0.91 6.17 23.69
CA THR A 334 -0.11 6.55 22.71
C THR A 334 -0.22 8.07 22.61
N TYR A 335 -0.46 8.58 21.41
CA TYR A 335 -0.71 10.00 21.14
C TYR A 335 -1.79 10.15 20.06
N PHE A 336 -2.23 11.40 19.87
CA PHE A 336 -3.18 11.81 18.84
C PHE A 336 -2.57 13.01 18.11
N MET A 337 -2.81 13.11 16.81
CA MET A 337 -2.21 14.15 15.95
C MET A 337 -3.15 15.30 15.66
#